data_AF-A0A419KGX2-F1
#
_entry.id   AF-A0A419KGX2-F1
#
_cell.length_a   1.000
_cell.length_b   1.000
_cell.length_c   1.000
_cell.angle_alpha   90.00
_cell.angle_beta   90.00
_cell.angle_gamma   90.00
#
_symmetry.space_group_name_H-M   'P 1'
#
loop_
_entity.id
_entity.type
_entity.pdbx_description
1 polymer ?
#
loop_
_entity_poly.entity_id
_entity_poly.type
_entity_poly.pdbx_seq_one_letter_code
_entity_poly.pdbx_strand_id
1 'polypeptide(L)' 'MISASLDLHGNISPRLLEKTDILTAYRTAPHVDVEETRIRADGLLIESLRNNLKPK' A
#
# COMPACT_ATOMS: atom_id res chain seq x y z
N MET A 1 9.77 8.21 1.49
CA MET A 1 8.45 7.61 1.73
C MET A 1 8.11 6.74 0.53
N ILE A 2 7.74 5.49 0.75
CA ILE A 2 7.46 4.48 -0.27
C ILE A 2 6.11 3.85 0.09
N SER A 3 5.16 3.89 -0.86
CA SER A 3 3.85 3.25 -0.78
C SER A 3 3.78 2.11 -1.80
N ALA A 4 3.20 0.97 -1.42
CA ALA A 4 3.01 -0.16 -2.32
C ALA A 4 1.58 -0.74 -2.24
N SER A 5 1.04 -1.05 -3.42
CA SER A 5 -0.20 -1.82 -3.63
C SER A 5 0.16 -3.26 -3.95
N LEU A 6 -0.36 -4.21 -3.19
CA LEU A 6 -0.01 -5.63 -3.28
C LEU A 6 -1.24 -6.52 -3.52
N ASP A 7 -0.97 -7.74 -4.00
CA ASP A 7 -1.96 -8.82 -3.95
C ASP A 7 -2.20 -9.26 -2.50
N LEU A 8 -3.44 -9.63 -2.16
CA LEU A 8 -3.77 -10.14 -0.83
C LEU A 8 -3.13 -11.52 -0.54
N HIS A 9 -2.71 -12.24 -1.57
CA HIS A 9 -1.94 -13.48 -1.48
C HIS A 9 -0.42 -13.21 -1.44
N GLY A 10 0.02 -11.95 -1.50
CA GLY A 10 1.43 -11.59 -1.52
C GLY A 10 2.16 -12.01 -0.24
N ASN A 11 3.30 -12.69 -0.40
CA ASN A 11 4.17 -13.00 0.74
C ASN A 11 4.95 -11.75 1.17
N ILE A 12 4.63 -11.21 2.35
CA ILE A 12 5.29 -10.02 2.89
C ILE A 12 6.52 -10.46 3.68
N SER A 13 7.70 -10.23 3.12
CA SER A 13 8.96 -10.47 3.86
C SER A 13 9.24 -9.35 4.86
N PRO A 14 9.97 -9.62 5.97
CA PRO A 14 10.40 -8.57 6.91
C PRO A 14 11.18 -7.45 6.22
N ARG A 15 12.03 -7.80 5.24
CA ARG A 15 12.79 -6.83 4.44
C ARG A 15 11.89 -5.90 3.63
N LEU A 16 10.75 -6.37 3.13
CA LEU A 16 9.81 -5.51 2.41
C LEU A 16 9.19 -4.51 3.37
N LEU A 17 8.70 -4.99 4.52
CA LEU A 17 8.10 -4.15 5.55
C LEU A 17 9.06 -3.06 6.05
N GLU A 18 10.34 -3.37 6.23
CA GLU A 18 11.37 -2.39 6.64
C GLU A 18 11.69 -1.33 5.57
N LYS A 19 11.36 -1.59 4.30
CA LYS A 19 11.69 -0.71 3.17
C LYS A 19 10.49 0.05 2.62
N THR A 20 9.30 -0.17 3.17
CA THR A 20 8.05 0.51 2.77
C THR A 20 7.44 1.22 3.96
N ASP A 21 6.92 2.43 3.74
CA ASP A 21 6.23 3.20 4.78
C ASP A 21 4.71 2.91 4.78
N ILE A 22 4.15 2.52 3.62
CA ILE A 22 2.73 2.26 3.44
C ILE A 22 2.56 1.00 2.60
N LEU A 23 1.77 0.06 3.11
CA LEU A 23 1.35 -1.14 2.38
C LEU A 23 -0.18 -1.19 2.34
N THR A 24 -0.74 -1.41 1.15
CA THR A 24 -2.15 -1.74 0.98
C THR A 24 -2.28 -2.93 0.03
N ALA A 25 -3.38 -3.67 0.15
CA ALA A 25 -3.61 -4.86 -0.66
C ALA A 25 -5.00 -4.83 -1.30
N TYR A 26 -5.15 -5.67 -2.34
CA TYR A 26 -6.46 -6.05 -2.87
C TYR A 26 -7.33 -6.59 -1.73
N ARG A 27 -8.64 -6.47 -1.89
CA ARG A 27 -9.64 -6.89 -0.90
C ARG A 27 -10.62 -7.91 -1.47
N THR A 28 -10.58 -8.16 -2.78
CA THR A 28 -11.46 -9.11 -3.46
C THR A 28 -10.69 -10.30 -4.02
N ALA A 29 -11.34 -11.47 -4.08
CA ALA A 29 -10.88 -12.66 -4.79
C ALA A 29 -12.11 -13.30 -5.48
N PRO A 30 -12.26 -13.23 -6.83
CA PRO A 30 -11.28 -12.78 -7.83
C PRO A 30 -10.93 -11.29 -7.70
N HIS A 31 -9.71 -10.92 -8.09
CA HIS A 31 -9.17 -9.56 -7.95
C HIS A 31 -9.80 -8.61 -8.95
N VAL A 32 -10.90 -7.96 -8.57
CA VAL A 32 -11.58 -6.94 -9.38
C VAL A 32 -11.26 -5.51 -8.92
N ASP A 33 -10.57 -5.36 -7.78
CA ASP A 33 -10.28 -4.10 -7.12
C ASP A 33 -8.81 -3.63 -7.27
N VAL A 34 -8.13 -4.07 -8.34
CA VAL A 34 -6.71 -3.74 -8.59
C VAL A 34 -6.51 -2.22 -8.75
N GLU A 35 -7.35 -1.57 -9.55
CA GLU A 35 -7.29 -0.12 -9.78
C GLU A 35 -7.64 0.66 -8.51
N GLU A 36 -8.72 0.27 -7.81
CA GLU A 36 -9.13 0.88 -6.55
C GLU A 36 -8.02 0.81 -5.50
N THR A 37 -7.30 -0.31 -5.44
CA THR A 37 -6.18 -0.49 -4.51
C THR A 37 -5.00 0.40 -4.86
N ARG A 38 -4.69 0.61 -6.16
CA ARG A 38 -3.66 1.56 -6.58
C ARG A 38 -4.03 3.00 -6.21
N ILE A 39 -5.26 3.41 -6.49
CA ILE A 39 -5.77 4.74 -6.12
C ILE A 39 -5.67 4.96 -4.60
N ARG A 40 -6.00 3.93 -3.81
CA ARG A 40 -5.85 3.96 -2.35
C ARG A 40 -4.39 4.11 -1.92
N ALA A 41 -3.46 3.37 -2.53
CA ALA A 41 -2.02 3.47 -2.23
C ALA A 41 -1.48 4.88 -2.51
N ASP A 42 -1.90 5.49 -3.63
CA ASP A 42 -1.51 6.85 -4.02
C ASP A 42 -2.13 7.89 -3.09
N GLY A 43 -3.40 7.74 -2.75
CA GLY A 43 -4.10 8.64 -1.81
C GLY A 43 -3.43 8.69 -0.44
N LEU A 44 -3.09 7.52 0.12
CA LEU A 44 -2.39 7.43 1.40
C LEU A 44 -0.99 8.05 1.36
N LEU A 45 -0.27 7.88 0.24
CA LEU A 45 1.04 8.52 0.04
C LEU A 45 0.91 10.05 0.01
N ILE A 46 -0.02 10.57 -0.79
CA ILE A 46 -0.26 12.01 -0.93
C ILE A 46 -0.70 12.61 0.42
N GLU A 47 -1.60 11.95 1.13
CA GLU A 47 -2.05 12.39 2.46
C GLU A 47 -0.89 12.45 3.45
N SER A 48 -0.05 11.40 3.46
CA SER A 48 1.11 11.34 4.35
C SER A 48 2.13 12.44 4.06
N LEU A 49 2.38 12.72 2.78
CA LEU A 49 3.28 13.81 2.36
C LEU A 49 2.72 15.19 2.71
N ARG A 50 1.41 15.44 2.49
CA ARG A 50 0.77 16.73 2.78
C ARG A 50 0.73 17.04 4.28
N ASN A 51 0.48 16.02 5.10
CA ASN A 51 0.31 16.18 6.53
C ASN A 51 1.58 15.85 7.34
N ASN A 52 2.71 15.59 6.64
CA ASN A 52 3.98 15.17 7.24
C ASN A 52 3.83 13.96 8.20
N LEU A 53 2.92 13.03 7.87
CA LEU A 53 2.71 11.80 8.62
C LEU A 53 3.79 10.78 8.26
N LYS A 54 4.17 9.95 9.22
CA LYS A 54 5.12 8.84 9.01
C LYS A 54 4.51 7.54 9.51
N PRO A 55 3.65 6.90 8.70
CA PRO A 55 3.09 5.59 9.01
C PRO A 55 4.19 4.53 9.12
N LYS A 56 3.93 3.46 9.85
CA LYS A 56 4.79 2.28 9.97
C LYS A 56 3.97 1.01 9.78
#